data_AF-A0A162BI68-F1
#
_entry.id   AF-A0A162BI68-F1
#
_cell.length_a   1.000
_cell.length_b   1.000
_cell.length_c   1.000
_cell.angle_alpha   90.00
_cell.angle_beta   90.00
_cell.angle_gamma   90.00
#
_symmetry.space_group_name_H-M   'P 1'
#
loop_
_entity.id
_entity.type
_entity.pdbx_description
1 polymer ?
#
loop_
_entity_poly.entity_id
_entity_poly.type
_entity_poly.pdbx_seq_one_letter_code
_entity_poly.pdbx_strand_id
1 'polypeptide(L)'
;MLYSILNAVPGQLCDRAYLPAQDLAQRLRDLRQPLFAVESRRPLQAFDILGFSFCYELGVTNILEMLDLAEIPLLASDRGDQPLNDLAAPPLIFAGGPTATSNPEPYAAFFDFVALGDGEELLPEIGLVVADAKANGLSRSSLLQDLAQVPGVYVPALYGQGPDGTSIVPLEPAAPAKILRLEASIDSMGRSLKPVQVQHWLAEQMGESLRMTGVQRQGLKLLRC
;
A
#
# COMPACT_ATOMS: atom_id res chain seq x y z
N MET A 1 11.89 -13.06 -5.17
CA MET A 1 12.65 -12.37 -4.11
C MET A 1 11.78 -12.18 -2.87
N LEU A 2 10.76 -11.31 -2.89
CA LEU A 2 9.85 -11.09 -1.74
C LEU A 2 9.24 -12.37 -1.15
N TYR A 3 8.75 -13.27 -2.01
CA TYR A 3 8.26 -14.60 -1.60
C TYR A 3 9.27 -15.37 -0.74
N SER A 4 10.55 -15.35 -1.13
CA SER A 4 11.61 -16.08 -0.45
C SER A 4 12.01 -15.40 0.86
N ILE A 5 11.98 -14.06 0.89
CA ILE A 5 12.27 -13.25 2.09
C ILE A 5 11.22 -13.52 3.16
N LEU A 6 9.94 -13.42 2.82
CA LEU A 6 8.85 -13.65 3.77
C LEU A 6 8.80 -15.08 4.29
N ASN A 7 8.98 -16.07 3.41
CA ASN A 7 9.03 -17.48 3.83
C ASN A 7 10.30 -17.85 4.62
N ALA A 8 11.31 -16.97 4.69
CA ALA A 8 12.46 -17.15 5.58
C ALA A 8 12.21 -16.64 7.00
N VAL A 9 11.15 -15.85 7.23
CA VAL A 9 10.79 -15.34 8.55
C VAL A 9 9.97 -16.39 9.31
N PRO A 10 10.41 -16.85 10.50
CA PRO A 10 9.67 -17.83 11.28
C PRO A 10 8.24 -17.35 11.60
N GLY A 11 7.25 -18.21 11.37
CA GLY A 11 5.84 -17.91 11.64
C GLY A 11 5.11 -17.17 10.51
N GLN A 12 5.80 -16.82 9.42
CA GLN A 12 5.20 -16.21 8.24
C GLN A 12 5.07 -17.23 7.09
N LEU A 13 4.00 -17.10 6.31
CA LEU A 13 3.77 -17.85 5.09
C LEU A 13 3.44 -16.85 3.98
N CYS A 14 4.21 -16.87 2.91
CA CYS A 14 3.91 -16.16 1.69
C CYS A 14 3.56 -17.18 0.59
N ASP A 15 2.41 -16.97 -0.04
CA ASP A 15 1.92 -17.77 -1.17
C ASP A 15 1.59 -16.83 -2.33
N ARG A 16 1.42 -17.36 -3.55
CA ARG A 16 1.18 -16.57 -4.75
C ARG A 16 -0.22 -16.81 -5.28
N ALA A 17 -0.83 -15.75 -5.81
CA ALA A 17 -2.08 -15.81 -6.52
C ALA A 17 -2.00 -14.95 -7.78
N TYR A 18 -2.74 -15.32 -8.81
CA TYR A 18 -2.77 -14.62 -10.09
C TYR A 18 -4.21 -14.45 -10.53
N LEU A 19 -4.49 -13.36 -11.24
CA LEU A 19 -5.75 -13.21 -11.93
C LEU A 19 -5.83 -14.29 -13.02
N PRO A 20 -6.81 -15.23 -12.95
CA PRO A 20 -6.97 -16.23 -13.98
C PRO A 20 -7.50 -15.62 -15.28
N ALA A 21 -7.31 -16.32 -16.39
CA ALA A 21 -7.99 -15.98 -17.65
C ALA A 21 -9.52 -16.20 -17.52
N GLN A 22 -10.28 -15.62 -18.44
CA GLN A 22 -11.75 -15.57 -18.38
C GLN A 22 -12.41 -16.95 -18.27
N ASP A 23 -11.83 -17.98 -18.91
CA ASP A 23 -12.33 -19.35 -18.86
C ASP A 23 -12.29 -19.93 -17.44
N LEU A 24 -11.17 -19.76 -16.74
CA LEU A 24 -11.03 -20.20 -15.36
C LEU A 24 -11.79 -19.29 -14.40
N ALA A 25 -11.80 -17.97 -14.61
CA ALA A 25 -12.62 -17.04 -13.82
C ALA A 25 -14.11 -17.42 -13.86
N GLN A 26 -14.64 -17.74 -15.04
CA GLN A 26 -16.02 -18.20 -15.19
C GLN A 26 -16.25 -19.54 -14.49
N ARG A 27 -15.32 -20.49 -14.64
CA ARG A 27 -15.41 -21.80 -13.97
C ARG A 27 -15.45 -21.67 -12.44
N LEU A 28 -14.65 -20.77 -11.87
CA LEU A 28 -14.64 -20.50 -10.43
C LEU A 28 -16.00 -20.00 -9.96
N ARG A 29 -16.61 -19.06 -10.70
CA ARG A 29 -17.95 -18.53 -10.41
C ARG A 29 -19.03 -19.61 -10.51
N ASP A 30 -19.02 -20.42 -11.57
CA ASP A 30 -19.99 -21.50 -11.78
C ASP A 30 -19.95 -22.53 -10.64
N LEU A 31 -18.75 -22.81 -10.12
CA LEU A 31 -18.52 -23.74 -9.02
C LEU A 31 -18.67 -23.10 -7.63
N ARG A 32 -18.90 -21.79 -7.55
CA ARG A 32 -18.86 -21.00 -6.29
C ARG A 32 -17.59 -21.28 -5.49
N GLN A 33 -16.47 -21.33 -6.20
CA GLN A 33 -15.17 -21.56 -5.62
C GLN A 33 -14.40 -20.23 -5.60
N PRO A 34 -14.07 -19.69 -4.42
CA PRO A 34 -13.27 -18.48 -4.33
C PRO A 34 -11.88 -18.68 -4.96
N LEU A 35 -11.30 -17.58 -5.44
CA LEU A 35 -9.91 -17.55 -5.88
C LEU A 35 -8.99 -18.07 -4.75
N PHE A 36 -7.96 -18.81 -5.15
CA PHE A 36 -7.07 -19.51 -4.23
C PHE A 36 -5.60 -19.31 -4.61
N ALA A 37 -4.72 -19.51 -3.63
CA ALA A 37 -3.29 -19.43 -3.82
C ALA A 37 -2.73 -20.70 -4.52
N VAL A 38 -1.68 -20.53 -5.33
CA VAL A 38 -1.20 -21.56 -6.26
C VAL A 38 -0.56 -22.73 -5.52
N GLU A 39 0.26 -22.47 -4.49
CA GLU A 39 1.02 -23.50 -3.80
C GLU A 39 0.15 -24.25 -2.78
N SER A 40 -0.57 -23.53 -1.91
CA SER A 40 -1.36 -24.14 -0.85
C SER A 40 -2.78 -24.52 -1.26
N ARG A 41 -3.29 -23.98 -2.38
CA ARG A 41 -4.71 -24.04 -2.78
C ARG A 41 -5.67 -23.52 -1.70
N ARG A 42 -5.18 -22.69 -0.79
CA ARG A 42 -6.02 -22.03 0.22
C ARG A 42 -6.80 -20.89 -0.44
N PRO A 43 -8.09 -20.70 -0.10
CA PRO A 43 -8.83 -19.55 -0.57
C PRO A 43 -8.17 -18.26 -0.08
N LEU A 44 -8.23 -17.18 -0.88
CA LEU A 44 -7.52 -15.94 -0.54
C LEU A 44 -8.04 -15.29 0.75
N GLN A 45 -9.30 -15.53 1.12
CA GLN A 45 -9.88 -15.09 2.40
C GLN A 45 -9.19 -15.70 3.63
N ALA A 46 -8.49 -16.82 3.49
CA ALA A 46 -7.83 -17.50 4.62
C ALA A 46 -6.43 -16.94 4.94
N PHE A 47 -5.99 -15.91 4.22
CA PHE A 47 -4.75 -15.20 4.50
C PHE A 47 -5.04 -13.97 5.36
N ASP A 48 -4.04 -13.53 6.13
CA ASP A 48 -4.17 -12.32 6.95
C ASP A 48 -4.05 -11.04 6.10
N ILE A 49 -3.26 -11.13 5.03
CA ILE A 49 -2.89 -10.01 4.17
C ILE A 49 -2.83 -10.48 2.71
N LEU A 50 -3.37 -9.67 1.80
CA LEU A 50 -3.16 -9.80 0.35
C LEU A 50 -2.42 -8.57 -0.18
N GLY A 51 -1.27 -8.82 -0.81
CA GLY A 51 -0.42 -7.80 -1.41
C GLY A 51 -0.47 -7.82 -2.93
N PHE A 52 -0.65 -6.65 -3.53
CA PHE A 52 -0.70 -6.48 -4.98
C PHE A 52 0.50 -5.69 -5.50
N SER A 53 1.15 -6.21 -6.54
CA SER A 53 2.14 -5.47 -7.32
C SER A 53 1.43 -4.58 -8.34
N PHE A 54 1.26 -3.31 -8.02
CA PHE A 54 0.50 -2.35 -8.82
C PHE A 54 1.44 -1.48 -9.67
N CYS A 55 1.72 -1.99 -10.88
CA CYS A 55 2.73 -1.40 -11.77
C CYS A 55 2.20 -0.36 -12.77
N TYR A 56 0.90 -0.41 -13.09
CA TYR A 56 0.26 0.46 -14.08
C TYR A 56 -1.18 0.73 -13.69
N GLU A 57 -1.70 1.92 -13.99
CA GLU A 57 -3.05 2.39 -13.62
C GLU A 57 -4.16 1.44 -14.06
N LEU A 58 -4.09 0.90 -15.29
CA LEU A 58 -5.05 -0.08 -15.80
C LEU A 58 -5.04 -1.41 -15.03
N GLY A 59 -4.01 -1.65 -14.20
CA GLY A 59 -3.92 -2.83 -13.35
C GLY A 59 -4.94 -2.83 -12.21
N VAL A 60 -5.59 -1.70 -11.89
CA VAL A 60 -6.57 -1.65 -10.80
C VAL A 60 -7.76 -2.56 -11.08
N THR A 61 -8.23 -2.65 -12.32
CA THR A 61 -9.37 -3.51 -12.67
C THR A 61 -9.05 -4.99 -12.46
N ASN A 62 -7.79 -5.39 -12.65
CA ASN A 62 -7.34 -6.74 -12.34
C ASN A 62 -7.38 -7.01 -10.84
N ILE A 63 -6.99 -6.03 -10.01
CA ILE A 63 -7.06 -6.14 -8.55
C ILE A 63 -8.53 -6.28 -8.12
N LEU A 64 -9.42 -5.44 -8.65
CA LEU A 64 -10.85 -5.49 -8.34
C LEU A 64 -11.49 -6.82 -8.76
N GLU A 65 -11.14 -7.34 -9.94
CA GLU A 65 -11.59 -8.67 -10.39
C GLU A 65 -11.07 -9.79 -9.48
N MET A 66 -9.83 -9.70 -8.99
CA MET A 66 -9.30 -10.66 -8.03
C MET A 66 -10.01 -10.59 -6.69
N LEU A 67 -10.37 -9.40 -6.20
CA LEU A 67 -11.14 -9.23 -4.97
C LEU A 67 -12.56 -9.80 -5.13
N ASP A 68 -13.22 -9.54 -6.25
CA ASP A 68 -14.54 -10.10 -6.59
C ASP A 68 -14.50 -11.63 -6.63
N LEU A 69 -13.55 -12.22 -7.37
CA LEU A 69 -13.36 -13.67 -7.44
C LEU A 69 -12.99 -14.30 -6.09
N ALA A 70 -12.36 -13.53 -5.19
CA ALA A 70 -12.04 -13.96 -3.84
C ALA A 70 -13.19 -13.72 -2.84
N GLU A 71 -14.31 -13.12 -3.27
CA GLU A 71 -15.44 -12.70 -2.43
C GLU A 71 -15.03 -11.75 -1.28
N ILE A 72 -14.09 -10.84 -1.57
CA ILE A 72 -13.60 -9.83 -0.62
C ILE A 72 -14.25 -8.48 -0.96
N PRO A 73 -14.75 -7.71 0.03
CA PRO A 73 -15.30 -6.38 -0.22
C PRO A 73 -14.31 -5.47 -0.98
N LEU A 74 -14.81 -4.86 -2.06
CA LEU A 74 -13.99 -4.03 -2.94
C LEU A 74 -13.49 -2.76 -2.23
N LEU A 75 -14.38 -2.09 -1.50
CA LEU A 75 -14.03 -0.88 -0.75
C LEU A 75 -13.47 -1.26 0.62
N ALA A 76 -12.41 -0.56 1.03
CA ALA A 76 -11.82 -0.72 2.35
C ALA A 76 -12.82 -0.40 3.47
N SER A 77 -13.74 0.55 3.25
CA SER A 77 -14.81 0.91 4.19
C SER A 77 -15.76 -0.24 4.51
N ASP A 78 -15.89 -1.21 3.60
CA ASP A 78 -16.86 -2.30 3.70
C ASP A 78 -16.27 -3.55 4.40
N ARG A 79 -15.01 -3.47 4.84
CA ARG A 79 -14.27 -4.59 5.46
C ARG A 79 -14.46 -4.70 6.98
N GLY A 80 -15.16 -3.74 7.59
CA GLY A 80 -15.46 -3.72 9.02
C GLY A 80 -14.23 -3.48 9.90
N ASP A 81 -14.42 -3.58 11.22
CA ASP A 81 -13.39 -3.28 12.23
C ASP A 81 -13.01 -4.49 13.12
N GLN A 82 -13.45 -5.69 12.72
CA GLN A 82 -13.18 -6.91 13.46
C GLN A 82 -11.67 -7.22 13.48
N PRO A 83 -11.17 -7.82 14.57
CA PRO A 83 -9.77 -8.25 14.65
C PRO A 83 -9.46 -9.32 13.60
N LEU A 84 -8.24 -9.37 13.08
CA LEU A 84 -7.84 -10.33 12.04
C LEU A 84 -7.86 -11.80 12.48
N ASN A 85 -8.02 -12.08 13.78
CA ASN A 85 -8.20 -13.43 14.28
C ASN A 85 -9.68 -13.89 14.27
N ASP A 86 -10.62 -13.01 13.95
CA ASP A 86 -12.02 -13.36 13.70
C ASP A 86 -12.14 -14.09 12.35
N LEU A 87 -12.93 -15.17 12.34
CA LEU A 87 -13.18 -15.95 11.12
C LEU A 87 -14.00 -15.19 10.08
N ALA A 88 -14.74 -14.16 10.49
CA ALA A 88 -15.52 -13.32 9.60
C ALA A 88 -14.75 -12.07 9.11
N ALA A 89 -13.54 -11.81 9.64
CA ALA A 89 -12.74 -10.66 9.22
C ALA A 89 -12.07 -10.92 7.86
N PRO A 90 -12.25 -10.04 6.86
CA PRO A 90 -11.52 -10.14 5.60
C PRO A 90 -10.05 -9.75 5.77
N PRO A 91 -9.15 -10.24 4.88
CA PRO A 91 -7.73 -9.89 4.91
C PRO A 91 -7.50 -8.37 4.81
N LEU A 92 -6.34 -7.91 5.27
CA LEU A 92 -5.81 -6.60 4.90
C LEU A 92 -5.40 -6.61 3.43
N ILE A 93 -5.79 -5.58 2.68
CA ILE A 93 -5.47 -5.41 1.27
C ILE A 93 -4.47 -4.27 1.12
N PHE A 94 -3.31 -4.56 0.55
CA PHE A 94 -2.32 -3.53 0.25
C PHE A 94 -1.78 -3.61 -1.17
N ALA A 95 -1.25 -2.49 -1.63
CA ALA A 95 -0.49 -2.42 -2.87
C ALA A 95 0.92 -1.88 -2.63
N GLY A 96 1.85 -2.37 -3.43
CA GLY A 96 3.15 -1.75 -3.66
C GLY A 96 3.39 -1.60 -5.17
N GLY A 97 4.59 -1.15 -5.54
CA GLY A 97 4.95 -0.93 -6.94
C GLY A 97 4.69 0.49 -7.44
N PRO A 98 5.21 0.85 -8.62
CA PRO A 98 5.41 2.23 -9.04
C PRO A 98 4.13 3.07 -9.03
N THR A 99 3.00 2.52 -9.50
CA THR A 99 1.72 3.27 -9.51
C THR A 99 1.22 3.55 -8.10
N ALA A 100 1.24 2.53 -7.23
CA ALA A 100 0.85 2.70 -5.83
C ALA A 100 1.75 3.71 -5.10
N THR A 101 3.06 3.69 -5.39
CA THR A 101 4.02 4.59 -4.74
C THR A 101 4.01 6.02 -5.28
N SER A 102 3.67 6.22 -6.56
CA SER A 102 3.71 7.54 -7.18
C SER A 102 2.44 8.36 -6.91
N ASN A 103 1.26 7.73 -6.94
CA ASN A 103 0.01 8.41 -6.67
C ASN A 103 -1.05 7.42 -6.14
N PRO A 104 -1.07 7.13 -4.83
CA PRO A 104 -2.02 6.18 -4.26
C PRO A 104 -3.46 6.72 -4.20
N GLU A 105 -3.65 8.05 -4.20
CA GLU A 105 -4.93 8.69 -3.87
C GLU A 105 -6.11 8.27 -4.77
N PRO A 106 -5.97 8.16 -6.11
CA PRO A 106 -7.06 7.73 -6.98
C PRO A 106 -7.61 6.32 -6.67
N TYR A 107 -6.82 5.49 -5.97
CA TYR A 107 -7.13 4.09 -5.69
C TYR A 107 -7.26 3.82 -4.19
N ALA A 108 -7.13 4.86 -3.36
CA ALA A 108 -6.99 4.73 -1.92
C ALA A 108 -8.21 4.08 -1.26
N ALA A 109 -9.40 4.26 -1.84
CA ALA A 109 -10.64 3.64 -1.37
C ALA A 109 -10.63 2.10 -1.41
N PHE A 110 -9.75 1.47 -2.20
CA PHE A 110 -9.68 0.02 -2.35
C PHE A 110 -8.64 -0.65 -1.43
N PHE A 111 -7.68 0.12 -0.90
CA PHE A 111 -6.56 -0.41 -0.12
C PHE A 111 -6.69 -0.02 1.35
N ASP A 112 -6.39 -0.96 2.24
CA ASP A 112 -6.27 -0.68 3.67
C ASP A 112 -4.98 0.09 3.96
N PHE A 113 -3.90 -0.28 3.27
CA PHE A 113 -2.64 0.46 3.30
C PHE A 113 -1.87 0.31 1.99
N VAL A 114 -0.85 1.15 1.80
CA VAL A 114 0.04 1.15 0.65
C VAL A 114 1.48 1.09 1.13
N ALA A 115 2.26 0.20 0.56
CA ALA A 115 3.67 0.05 0.81
C ALA A 115 4.48 0.97 -0.13
N LEU A 116 4.96 2.08 0.42
CA LEU A 116 5.80 3.09 -0.23
C LEU A 116 7.29 2.77 -0.01
N GLY A 117 7.97 2.33 -1.06
CA GLY A 117 9.41 2.08 -1.04
C GLY A 117 9.76 0.62 -1.30
N ASP A 118 10.86 0.17 -0.70
CA ASP A 118 11.39 -1.18 -0.93
C ASP A 118 10.64 -2.22 -0.09
N GLY A 119 9.98 -3.15 -0.78
CA GLY A 119 9.24 -4.24 -0.14
C GLY A 119 10.14 -5.25 0.59
N GLU A 120 11.43 -5.31 0.30
CA GLU A 120 12.34 -6.25 0.96
C GLU A 120 12.55 -5.94 2.44
N GLU A 121 12.66 -4.65 2.77
CA GLU A 121 12.81 -4.18 4.16
C GLU A 121 11.45 -4.01 4.84
N LEU A 122 10.46 -3.52 4.08
CA LEU A 122 9.17 -3.10 4.62
C LEU A 122 8.23 -4.26 4.98
N LEU A 123 8.17 -5.31 4.15
CA LEU A 123 7.21 -6.40 4.34
C LEU A 123 7.46 -7.26 5.60
N PRO A 124 8.72 -7.58 5.97
CA PRO A 124 8.99 -8.28 7.23
C PRO A 124 8.50 -7.50 8.46
N GLU A 125 8.69 -6.17 8.48
CA GLU A 125 8.24 -5.31 9.59
C GLU A 125 6.72 -5.25 9.68
N ILE A 126 6.02 -5.08 8.55
CA ILE A 126 4.55 -5.20 8.48
C ILE A 126 4.09 -6.55 9.04
N GLY A 127 4.76 -7.64 8.66
CA GLY A 127 4.42 -8.98 9.14
C GLY A 127 4.54 -9.13 10.66
N LEU A 128 5.53 -8.48 11.29
CA LEU A 128 5.68 -8.46 12.74
C LEU A 128 4.56 -7.66 13.42
N VAL A 129 4.25 -6.46 12.92
CA VAL A 129 3.15 -5.62 13.44
C VAL A 129 1.80 -6.37 13.37
N VAL A 130 1.54 -7.06 12.26
CA VAL A 130 0.34 -7.88 12.09
C VAL A 130 0.31 -9.08 13.04
N ALA A 131 1.45 -9.75 13.24
CA ALA A 131 1.55 -10.86 14.19
C ALA A 131 1.26 -10.41 15.63
N ASP A 132 1.84 -9.28 16.05
CA ASP A 132 1.63 -8.70 17.38
C ASP A 132 0.18 -8.22 17.57
N ALA A 133 -0.41 -7.57 16.57
CA ALA A 133 -1.80 -7.16 16.60
C ALA A 133 -2.77 -8.35 16.73
N LYS A 134 -2.50 -9.44 16.00
CA LYS A 134 -3.27 -10.69 16.10
C LYS A 134 -3.14 -11.34 17.48
N ALA A 135 -1.94 -11.36 18.05
CA ALA A 135 -1.71 -11.90 19.38
C ALA A 135 -2.44 -11.11 20.47
N ASN A 136 -2.56 -9.79 20.30
CA ASN A 136 -3.24 -8.89 21.23
C ASN A 136 -4.75 -8.71 20.92
N GLY A 137 -5.26 -9.29 19.84
CA GLY A 137 -6.67 -9.17 19.44
C GLY A 137 -7.08 -7.74 19.07
N LEU A 138 -6.17 -6.96 18.48
CA LEU A 138 -6.45 -5.58 18.09
C LEU A 138 -7.50 -5.51 16.98
N SER A 139 -8.32 -4.46 17.04
CA SER A 139 -9.23 -4.10 15.95
C SER A 139 -8.46 -3.82 14.66
N ARG A 140 -9.15 -3.90 13.52
CA ARG A 140 -8.56 -3.54 12.22
C ARG A 140 -8.04 -2.11 12.25
N SER A 141 -8.82 -1.17 12.79
CA SER A 141 -8.47 0.25 12.84
C SER A 141 -7.23 0.49 13.71
N SER A 142 -7.13 -0.17 14.87
CA SER A 142 -5.94 -0.07 15.73
C SER A 142 -4.70 -0.64 15.04
N LEU A 143 -4.82 -1.78 14.38
CA LEU A 143 -3.72 -2.34 13.58
C LEU A 143 -3.30 -1.39 12.45
N LEU A 144 -4.24 -0.73 11.77
CA LEU A 144 -3.92 0.25 10.73
C LEU A 144 -3.21 1.49 11.30
N GLN A 145 -3.55 1.92 12.52
CA GLN A 145 -2.82 3.00 13.19
C GLN A 145 -1.37 2.58 13.52
N ASP A 146 -1.16 1.36 13.99
CA ASP A 146 0.17 0.81 14.25
C ASP A 146 0.99 0.67 12.96
N LEU A 147 0.37 0.14 11.91
CA LEU A 147 0.99 0.03 10.58
C LEU A 147 1.38 1.40 10.02
N ALA A 148 0.60 2.45 10.25
CA ALA A 148 0.94 3.80 9.81
C ALA A 148 2.22 4.35 10.46
N GLN A 149 2.67 3.79 11.59
CA GLN A 149 3.94 4.19 12.22
C GLN A 149 5.16 3.53 11.54
N VAL A 150 4.95 2.48 10.75
CA VAL A 150 6.01 1.82 10.00
C VAL A 150 6.49 2.73 8.87
N PRO A 151 7.80 3.07 8.81
CA PRO A 151 8.33 3.93 7.76
C PRO A 151 8.05 3.37 6.36
N GLY A 152 7.34 4.14 5.54
CA GLY A 152 6.95 3.71 4.19
C GLY A 152 5.56 3.10 4.11
N VAL A 153 4.80 2.96 5.19
CA VAL A 153 3.38 2.59 5.11
C VAL A 153 2.52 3.84 5.03
N TYR A 154 1.63 3.89 4.04
CA TYR A 154 0.57 4.89 3.92
C TYR A 154 -0.79 4.23 4.16
N VAL A 155 -1.58 4.75 5.09
CA VAL A 155 -2.91 4.23 5.42
C VAL A 155 -3.97 5.26 5.00
N PRO A 156 -4.66 5.08 3.86
CA PRO A 156 -5.62 6.05 3.34
C PRO A 156 -6.67 6.53 4.33
N ALA A 157 -7.22 5.62 5.12
CA ALA A 157 -8.32 5.90 6.06
C ALA A 157 -7.95 6.92 7.15
N LEU A 158 -6.66 7.17 7.38
CA LEU A 158 -6.18 8.15 8.36
C LEU A 158 -6.08 9.57 7.78
N TYR A 159 -6.40 9.75 6.51
CA TYR A 159 -6.29 11.03 5.82
C TYR A 159 -7.60 11.40 5.12
N GLY A 160 -7.82 12.69 4.92
CA GLY A 160 -8.97 13.21 4.18
C GLY A 160 -8.65 14.52 3.49
N GLN A 161 -9.63 15.05 2.76
CA GLN A 161 -9.49 16.32 2.07
C GLN A 161 -9.35 17.47 3.07
N GLY A 162 -8.35 18.32 2.82
CA GLY A 162 -8.11 19.54 3.56
C GLY A 162 -9.12 20.63 3.24
N PRO A 163 -9.06 21.77 3.97
CA PRO A 163 -9.99 22.89 3.79
C PRO A 163 -9.96 23.53 2.39
N ASP A 164 -8.88 23.32 1.65
CA ASP A 164 -8.68 23.78 0.27
C ASP A 164 -9.36 22.87 -0.77
N GLY A 165 -9.90 21.71 -0.36
CA GLY A 165 -10.52 20.73 -1.24
C GLY A 165 -9.56 19.93 -2.11
N THR A 166 -8.24 20.15 -1.97
CA THR A 166 -7.20 19.53 -2.79
C THR A 166 -6.10 18.86 -1.98
N SER A 167 -5.74 19.42 -0.82
CA SER A 167 -4.73 18.81 0.05
C SER A 167 -5.28 17.55 0.69
N ILE A 168 -4.40 16.58 0.93
CA ILE A 168 -4.72 15.41 1.75
C ILE A 168 -4.02 15.57 3.10
N VAL A 169 -4.81 15.70 4.17
CA VAL A 169 -4.35 16.01 5.53
C VAL A 169 -4.70 14.88 6.49
N PRO A 170 -3.89 14.65 7.55
CA PRO A 170 -4.24 13.73 8.62
C PRO A 170 -5.59 14.08 9.24
N LEU A 171 -6.45 13.08 9.46
CA LEU A 171 -7.72 13.23 10.18
C LEU A 171 -7.51 13.26 11.70
N GLU A 172 -6.45 12.59 12.17
CA GLU A 172 -6.09 12.54 13.58
C GLU A 172 -4.63 12.95 13.80
N PRO A 173 -4.28 13.55 14.96
CA PRO A 173 -2.91 13.96 15.26
C PRO A 173 -1.88 12.82 15.29
N ALA A 174 -2.34 11.58 15.52
CA ALA A 174 -1.47 10.41 15.62
C ALA A 174 -0.99 9.89 14.25
N ALA A 175 -1.66 10.28 13.16
CA ALA A 175 -1.24 9.89 11.81
C ALA A 175 -0.05 10.75 11.36
N PRO A 176 1.01 10.14 10.81
CA PRO A 176 2.22 10.86 10.45
C PRO A 176 1.95 11.91 9.37
N ALA A 177 2.58 13.08 9.51
CA ALA A 177 2.57 14.09 8.47
C ALA A 177 3.23 13.52 7.19
N LYS A 178 2.60 13.74 6.02
CA LYS A 178 3.12 13.21 4.75
C LYS A 178 4.56 13.70 4.51
N ILE A 179 5.49 12.77 4.37
CA ILE A 179 6.87 13.05 3.98
C ILE A 179 7.00 12.78 2.48
N LEU A 180 7.16 13.84 1.69
CA LEU A 180 7.53 13.70 0.28
C LEU A 180 8.97 13.20 0.20
N ARG A 181 9.16 11.93 -0.19
CA ARG A 181 10.47 11.35 -0.46
C ARG A 181 10.71 11.37 -1.98
N LEU A 182 11.62 12.24 -2.42
CA LEU A 182 12.08 12.25 -3.79
C LEU A 182 13.29 11.32 -3.93
N GLU A 183 13.14 10.22 -4.66
CA GLU A 183 14.26 9.41 -5.11
C GLU A 183 14.56 9.72 -6.57
N ALA A 184 15.68 10.40 -6.81
CA ALA A 184 16.17 10.69 -8.15
C ALA A 184 17.35 9.74 -8.44
N SER A 185 17.15 8.76 -9.32
CA SER A 185 18.23 7.94 -9.85
C SER A 185 18.93 8.69 -10.99
N ILE A 186 20.27 8.72 -10.97
CA ILE A 186 21.08 9.23 -12.08
C ILE A 186 21.13 8.13 -13.14
N ASP A 187 20.70 8.43 -14.37
CA ASP A 187 20.80 7.47 -15.48
C ASP A 187 22.27 7.19 -15.88
N SER A 188 22.49 6.15 -16.69
CA SER A 188 23.83 5.79 -17.20
C SER A 188 24.48 6.87 -18.08
N MET A 189 23.74 7.93 -18.43
CA MET A 189 24.19 9.10 -19.19
C MET A 189 24.49 10.30 -18.27
N GLY A 190 24.42 10.13 -16.95
CA GLY A 190 24.74 11.17 -15.96
C GLY A 190 23.68 12.26 -15.81
N ARG A 191 22.46 12.06 -16.32
CA ARG A 191 21.38 13.04 -16.21
C ARG A 191 20.68 12.87 -14.86
N SER A 192 20.88 13.84 -13.99
CA SER A 192 20.14 14.01 -12.74
C SER A 192 19.08 15.10 -12.92
N LEU A 193 17.92 14.96 -12.27
CA LEU A 193 16.99 16.08 -12.11
C LEU A 193 17.74 17.19 -11.35
N LYS A 194 17.88 18.35 -11.99
CA LYS A 194 18.54 19.48 -11.34
C LYS A 194 17.71 19.86 -10.11
N PRO A 195 18.33 20.19 -8.97
CA PRO A 195 17.59 20.64 -7.79
C PRO A 195 16.63 21.81 -8.07
N VAL A 196 16.94 22.66 -9.05
CA VAL A 196 16.03 23.70 -9.57
C VAL A 196 14.76 23.15 -10.23
N GLN A 197 14.87 22.04 -10.97
CA GLN A 197 13.70 21.38 -11.59
C GLN A 197 12.82 20.74 -10.52
N VAL A 198 13.44 20.16 -9.48
CA VAL A 198 12.74 19.63 -8.30
C VAL A 198 12.00 20.74 -7.56
N GLN A 199 12.68 21.86 -7.28
CA GLN A 199 12.07 23.02 -6.61
C GLN A 199 10.91 23.59 -7.43
N HIS A 200 11.07 23.73 -8.75
CA HIS A 200 10.02 24.22 -9.64
C HIS A 200 8.82 23.29 -9.67
N TRP A 201 9.05 21.98 -9.88
CA TRP A 201 8.00 20.98 -9.88
C TRP A 201 7.25 20.92 -8.54
N LEU A 202 7.97 20.94 -7.40
CA LEU A 202 7.34 20.95 -6.08
C LEU A 202 6.58 22.26 -5.81
N ALA A 203 7.10 23.41 -6.24
CA ALA A 203 6.39 24.69 -6.12
C ALA A 203 5.10 24.70 -6.95
N GLU A 204 5.11 24.13 -8.15
CA GLU A 204 3.91 23.96 -8.98
C GLU A 204 2.89 23.02 -8.35
N GLN A 205 3.33 21.86 -7.85
CA GLN A 205 2.43 20.88 -7.22
C GLN A 205 1.86 21.38 -5.88
N MET A 206 2.63 22.16 -5.12
CA MET A 206 2.20 22.69 -3.82
C MET A 206 1.44 24.03 -3.93
N GLY A 207 1.39 24.65 -5.12
CA GLY A 207 0.75 25.96 -5.29
C GLY A 207 1.43 27.09 -4.51
N GLU A 208 2.64 26.87 -4.01
CA GLU A 208 3.37 27.77 -3.12
C GLU A 208 4.78 28.01 -3.66
N SER A 209 5.29 29.23 -3.47
CA SER A 209 6.69 29.52 -3.81
C SER A 209 7.61 28.87 -2.79
N LEU A 210 8.43 27.93 -3.24
CA LEU A 210 9.43 27.26 -2.41
C LEU A 210 10.82 27.83 -2.65
N ARG A 211 11.62 27.95 -1.60
CA ARG A 211 13.04 28.28 -1.69
C ARG A 211 13.88 27.10 -1.21
N MET A 212 14.76 26.63 -2.08
CA MET A 212 15.74 25.60 -1.73
C MET A 212 16.86 26.21 -0.87
N THR A 213 17.09 25.60 0.29
CA THR A 213 18.05 26.10 1.29
C THR A 213 19.23 25.17 1.55
N GLY A 214 19.17 23.93 1.07
CA GLY A 214 20.30 23.01 1.11
C GLY A 214 20.13 21.82 0.16
N VAL A 215 21.22 21.46 -0.52
CA VAL A 215 21.33 20.27 -1.37
C VAL A 215 22.49 19.43 -0.84
N GLN A 216 22.22 18.19 -0.47
CA GLN A 216 23.23 17.22 -0.05
C GLN A 216 22.97 15.89 -0.76
N ARG A 217 24.01 15.06 -0.87
CA ARG A 217 23.98 13.79 -1.64
C ARG A 217 22.86 12.82 -1.21
N GLN A 218 22.27 13.02 -0.02
CA GLN A 218 21.20 12.18 0.55
C GLN A 218 19.93 12.95 0.89
N GLY A 219 19.77 14.21 0.47
CA GLY A 219 18.54 14.93 0.78
C GLY A 219 18.54 16.39 0.35
N LEU A 220 17.33 16.96 0.35
CA LEU A 220 17.05 18.33 -0.06
C LEU A 220 16.22 19.02 1.02
N LYS A 221 16.57 20.26 1.37
CA LYS A 221 15.83 21.09 2.34
C LYS A 221 15.12 22.23 1.63
N LEU A 222 13.80 22.31 1.82
CA LEU A 222 12.95 23.38 1.31
C LEU A 222 12.40 24.19 2.48
N LEU A 223 12.32 25.51 2.30
CA LEU A 223 11.57 26.40 3.17
C LEU A 223 10.44 27.04 2.36
N ARG A 224 9.29 27.26 3.02
CA ARG A 224 8.23 28.10 2.48
C ARG A 224 8.72 29.54 2.43
N CYS A 225 8.42 30.22 1.33
CA CYS A 225 8.66 31.66 1.19
C CYS A 225 7.58 32.46 1.94
#